data_AF-F3KSB2-F1
#
_entry.id   AF-F3KSB2-F1
#
_cell.length_a   1.000
_cell.length_b   1.000
_cell.length_c   1.000
_cell.angle_alpha   90.00
_cell.angle_beta   90.00
_cell.angle_gamma   90.00
#
_symmetry.space_group_name_H-M   'P 1'
#
loop_
_entity.id
_entity.type
_entity.pdbx_description
1 polymer ?
#
loop_
_entity_poly.entity_id
_entity_poly.type
_entity_poly.pdbx_seq_one_letter_code
_entity_poly.pdbx_strand_id
1 'polypeptide(L)'
;MLHLGASCGVGPVELGVSAEHERSLNPDSDFASQTGLELQMKWAHALDEEVALGLSYELGIDARPFPPEYALSSFNGLFTWKPASWREYAVHLNAGTDIVDQGGNDGGSEDYSRWGVALEWTPQAGRLPEMMTGMGQWSFVGERYRRFEADYLRLGFRIGVGRNGNFDVSREQGLNGTDEGGRWFFGVTMPLEIR
;
A
#
# COMPACT_ATOMS: atom_id res chain seq x y z
N MET A 1 -7.80 -6.08 -8.41
CA MET A 1 -7.74 -6.38 -6.97
C MET A 1 -8.73 -5.48 -6.23
N LEU A 2 -9.47 -6.06 -5.28
CA LEU A 2 -10.32 -5.34 -4.32
C LEU A 2 -9.64 -5.39 -2.96
N HIS A 3 -9.56 -4.27 -2.25
CA HIS A 3 -8.94 -4.14 -0.94
C HIS A 3 -9.96 -3.58 0.06
N LEU A 4 -10.04 -4.20 1.23
CA LEU A 4 -10.79 -3.69 2.37
C LEU A 4 -9.90 -3.71 3.61
N GLY A 5 -9.72 -2.54 4.24
CA GLY A 5 -8.85 -2.38 5.39
C GLY A 5 -9.48 -1.62 6.54
N ALA A 6 -8.96 -1.88 7.73
CA ALA A 6 -9.22 -1.07 8.91
C ALA A 6 -7.91 -0.82 9.67
N SER A 7 -7.75 0.34 10.28
CA SER A 7 -6.56 0.66 11.07
C SER A 7 -6.92 1.35 12.38
N CYS A 8 -6.04 1.33 13.36
CA CYS A 8 -6.22 2.05 14.61
C CYS A 8 -4.87 2.60 15.11
N GLY A 9 -4.90 3.84 15.60
CA GLY A 9 -3.73 4.47 16.22
C GLY A 9 -3.67 4.18 17.72
N VAL A 10 -2.51 3.75 18.21
CA VAL A 10 -2.19 3.55 19.62
C VAL A 10 -0.89 4.30 19.92
N GLY A 11 -1.03 5.56 20.36
CA GLY A 11 0.13 6.44 20.56
C GLY A 11 0.85 6.74 19.24
N PRO A 12 2.17 6.51 19.14
CA PRO A 12 2.93 6.73 17.90
C PRO A 12 2.86 5.56 16.90
N VAL A 13 2.08 4.51 17.21
CA VAL A 13 1.97 3.29 16.42
C VAL A 13 0.59 3.23 15.77
N GLU A 14 0.53 2.81 14.51
CA GLU A 14 -0.69 2.43 13.81
C GLU A 14 -0.69 0.92 13.59
N LEU A 15 -1.80 0.27 13.93
CA LEU A 15 -2.05 -1.14 13.63
C LEU A 15 -3.13 -1.23 12.57
N GLY A 16 -2.93 -2.07 11.56
CA GLY A 16 -3.83 -2.24 10.43
C GLY A 16 -4.15 -3.71 10.21
N VAL A 17 -5.36 -3.98 9.72
CA VAL A 17 -5.75 -5.27 9.15
C VAL A 17 -6.38 -5.01 7.79
N SER A 18 -6.10 -5.87 6.82
CA SER A 18 -6.75 -5.81 5.52
C SER A 18 -7.06 -7.18 4.95
N ALA A 19 -7.99 -7.20 4.01
CA ALA A 19 -8.28 -8.33 3.15
C ALA A 19 -8.22 -7.86 1.70
N GLU A 20 -7.51 -8.62 0.88
CA GLU A 20 -7.35 -8.33 -0.54
C GLU A 20 -7.89 -9.49 -1.35
N HIS A 21 -8.66 -9.20 -2.40
CA HIS A 21 -9.13 -10.20 -3.34
C HIS A 21 -8.63 -9.87 -4.74
N GLU A 22 -7.86 -10.79 -5.31
CA GLU A 22 -7.41 -10.74 -6.68
C GLU A 22 -8.17 -11.76 -7.51
N ARG A 23 -8.89 -11.25 -8.52
CA ARG A 23 -9.63 -12.07 -9.46
C ARG A 23 -8.77 -12.40 -10.66
N SER A 24 -8.60 -13.68 -10.95
CA SER A 24 -8.08 -14.13 -12.24
C SER A 24 -9.15 -13.99 -13.32
N LEU A 25 -8.80 -13.32 -14.42
CA LEU A 25 -9.67 -13.16 -15.59
C LEU A 25 -9.43 -14.26 -16.64
N ASN A 26 -8.41 -15.10 -16.46
CA ASN A 26 -8.09 -16.20 -17.35
C ASN A 26 -8.41 -17.53 -16.66
N PRO A 27 -9.49 -18.24 -17.05
CA PRO A 27 -9.84 -19.52 -16.45
C PRO A 27 -8.81 -20.63 -16.72
N ASP A 28 -7.91 -20.45 -17.71
CA ASP A 28 -6.85 -21.39 -18.08
C ASP A 28 -5.47 -21.00 -17.51
N SER A 29 -5.38 -19.93 -16.70
CA SER A 29 -4.11 -19.56 -16.06
C SER A 29 -3.86 -20.38 -14.80
N ASP A 30 -2.60 -20.76 -14.58
CA ASP A 30 -2.13 -21.37 -13.31
C ASP A 30 -2.31 -20.43 -12.09
N PHE A 31 -2.62 -19.16 -12.33
CA PHE A 31 -2.92 -18.16 -11.30
C PHE A 31 -4.42 -18.12 -11.01
N ALA A 32 -4.89 -18.97 -10.09
CA ALA A 32 -6.26 -18.91 -9.60
C ALA A 32 -6.55 -17.58 -8.88
N SER A 33 -7.84 -17.22 -8.77
CA SER A 33 -8.23 -16.10 -7.93
C SER A 33 -7.79 -16.35 -6.48
N GLN A 34 -7.25 -15.34 -5.83
CA GLN A 34 -6.63 -15.44 -4.51
C GLN A 34 -7.18 -14.41 -3.55
N THR A 35 -7.19 -14.75 -2.25
CA THR A 35 -7.59 -13.83 -1.19
C THR A 35 -6.48 -13.76 -0.16
N GLY A 36 -5.90 -12.57 0.03
CA GLY A 36 -4.89 -12.29 1.04
C GLY A 36 -5.51 -11.69 2.29
N LEU A 37 -4.94 -12.01 3.45
CA LEU A 37 -5.20 -11.33 4.72
C LEU A 37 -3.89 -10.74 5.24
N GLU A 38 -3.90 -9.47 5.60
CA GLU A 38 -2.71 -8.77 6.08
C GLU A 38 -2.93 -8.20 7.48
N LEU A 39 -1.89 -8.30 8.30
CA LEU A 39 -1.72 -7.56 9.54
C LEU A 39 -0.53 -6.60 9.36
N GLN A 40 -0.74 -5.33 9.69
CA GLN A 40 0.27 -4.30 9.52
C GLN A 40 0.51 -3.56 10.84
N MET A 41 1.77 -3.21 11.09
CA MET A 41 2.18 -2.29 12.14
C MET A 41 3.06 -1.21 11.53
N LYS A 42 2.76 0.05 11.84
CA LYS A 42 3.56 1.20 11.43
C LYS A 42 3.90 2.04 12.64
N TRP A 43 5.13 2.50 12.71
CA TRP A 43 5.58 3.51 13.65
C TRP A 43 6.14 4.69 12.87
N ALA A 44 5.81 5.91 13.27
CA ALA A 44 6.32 7.11 12.62
C ALA A 44 6.71 8.17 13.66
N HIS A 45 7.74 8.94 13.33
CA HIS A 45 8.27 10.02 14.16
C HIS A 45 8.67 11.20 13.27
N ALA A 46 8.12 12.38 13.59
CA ALA A 46 8.51 13.63 12.97
C ALA A 46 9.87 14.06 13.54
N LEU A 47 10.87 14.21 12.67
CA LEU A 47 12.18 14.78 13.04
C LEU A 47 12.08 16.30 13.12
N ASP A 48 11.37 16.90 12.18
CA ASP A 48 11.03 18.32 12.15
C ASP A 48 9.67 18.53 11.44
N GLU A 49 9.34 19.77 11.07
CA GLU A 49 8.08 20.11 10.40
C GLU A 49 7.97 19.58 8.96
N GLU A 50 9.09 19.28 8.30
CA GLU A 50 9.16 18.81 6.92
C GLU A 50 9.48 17.31 6.82
N VAL A 51 10.21 16.74 7.78
CA VAL A 51 10.79 15.41 7.69
C VAL A 51 10.25 14.48 8.76
N ALA A 52 9.85 13.28 8.35
CA ALA A 52 9.48 12.20 9.24
C ALA A 52 10.19 10.89 8.83
N LEU A 53 10.50 10.09 9.85
CA LEU A 53 11.00 8.72 9.71
C LEU A 53 9.99 7.74 10.27
N GLY A 54 10.05 6.50 9.82
CA GLY A 54 9.22 5.45 10.36
C GLY A 54 9.73 4.05 10.06
N LEU A 55 9.01 3.09 10.61
CA LEU A 55 9.20 1.67 10.36
C LEU A 55 7.84 1.07 10.06
N SER A 56 7.77 0.13 9.13
CA SER A 56 6.61 -0.74 8.98
C SER A 56 7.00 -2.21 9.02
N TYR A 57 6.10 -2.98 9.59
CA TYR A 57 6.10 -4.43 9.52
C TYR A 57 4.75 -4.90 9.01
N GLU A 58 4.75 -5.83 8.07
CA GLU A 58 3.56 -6.42 7.46
C GLU A 58 3.67 -7.94 7.57
N LEU A 59 2.57 -8.60 7.88
CA LEU A 59 2.42 -10.04 7.84
C LEU A 59 1.19 -10.36 6.99
N GLY A 60 1.41 -10.91 5.80
CA GLY A 60 0.41 -11.35 4.86
C GLY A 60 0.29 -12.87 4.82
N ILE A 61 -0.93 -13.37 4.68
CA ILE A 61 -1.23 -14.78 4.44
C ILE A 61 -2.13 -14.84 3.20
N ASP A 62 -1.66 -15.51 2.14
CA ASP A 62 -2.44 -15.71 0.94
C ASP A 62 -3.19 -17.05 0.99
N ALA A 63 -4.52 -16.97 1.02
CA ALA A 63 -5.41 -18.10 0.90
C ALA A 63 -5.71 -18.37 -0.59
N ARG A 64 -5.09 -19.43 -1.12
CA ARG A 64 -5.54 -20.11 -2.35
C ARG A 64 -6.58 -21.16 -1.98
N PRO A 65 -7.47 -21.59 -2.93
CA PRO A 65 -8.31 -22.76 -2.75
C PRO A 65 -7.45 -24.04 -2.75
N PHE A 66 -6.72 -24.24 -1.64
CA PHE A 66 -5.91 -25.38 -1.23
C PHE A 66 -4.68 -25.78 -2.07
N PRO A 67 -3.48 -25.87 -1.46
CA PRO A 67 -3.12 -25.42 -0.10
C PRO A 67 -2.79 -23.91 -0.03
N PRO A 68 -2.82 -23.27 1.15
CA PRO A 68 -2.22 -21.95 1.35
C PRO A 68 -0.71 -22.08 1.25
N GLU A 69 -0.08 -21.43 0.28
CA GLU A 69 1.31 -21.80 -0.11
C GLU A 69 2.38 -20.85 0.39
N TYR A 70 2.06 -19.66 0.89
CA TYR A 70 3.10 -18.81 1.48
C TYR A 70 2.58 -17.80 2.51
N ALA A 71 3.40 -17.59 3.54
CA ALA A 71 3.32 -16.43 4.42
C ALA A 71 4.33 -15.39 3.94
N LEU A 72 3.90 -14.15 3.83
CA LEU A 72 4.76 -13.02 3.47
C LEU A 72 4.96 -12.16 4.70
N SER A 73 6.21 -11.96 5.11
CA SER A 73 6.54 -10.91 6.08
C SER A 73 7.31 -9.80 5.37
N SER A 74 6.99 -8.54 5.64
CA SER A 74 7.75 -7.42 5.09
C SER A 74 8.22 -6.50 6.21
N PHE A 75 9.46 -6.04 6.13
CA PHE A 75 10.01 -5.03 7.04
C PHE A 75 10.60 -3.88 6.25
N ASN A 76 10.13 -2.65 6.53
CA ASN A 76 10.54 -1.47 5.78
C ASN A 76 10.91 -0.30 6.70
N GLY A 77 11.98 0.41 6.33
CA GLY A 77 12.23 1.77 6.77
C GLY A 77 11.44 2.76 5.91
N LEU A 78 10.87 3.78 6.55
CA LEU A 78 10.05 4.80 5.92
C LEU A 78 10.71 6.17 6.10
N PHE A 79 10.67 6.98 5.04
CA PHE A 79 11.06 8.38 5.06
C PHE A 79 9.99 9.20 4.36
N THR A 80 9.60 10.32 4.94
CA THR A 80 8.67 11.28 4.33
C THR A 80 9.27 12.67 4.40
N TRP A 81 9.23 13.39 3.28
CA TRP A 81 9.62 14.79 3.18
C TRP A 81 8.47 15.63 2.60
N LYS A 82 8.09 16.67 3.33
CA LYS A 82 7.03 17.63 3.02
C LYS A 82 7.62 19.04 3.03
N PRO A 83 8.15 19.51 1.89
CA PRO A 83 8.83 20.81 1.84
C PRO A 83 7.87 21.96 2.20
N ALA A 84 8.30 22.89 3.06
CA ALA A 84 7.47 24.02 3.48
C ALA A 84 7.15 24.98 2.33
N SER A 85 7.99 25.02 1.31
CA SER A 85 7.77 25.78 0.07
C SER A 85 6.64 25.17 -0.78
N TRP A 86 6.39 23.86 -0.67
CA TRP A 86 5.46 23.09 -1.49
C TRP A 86 4.55 22.21 -0.61
N ARG A 87 3.80 22.83 0.29
CA ARG A 87 2.97 22.13 1.30
C ARG A 87 1.91 21.17 0.76
N GLU A 88 1.61 21.25 -0.52
CA GLU A 88 0.69 20.32 -1.21
C GLU A 88 1.36 19.01 -1.63
N TYR A 89 2.69 18.93 -1.53
CA TYR A 89 3.46 17.77 -1.98
C TYR A 89 4.15 17.08 -0.83
N ALA A 90 4.19 15.76 -0.92
CA ALA A 90 5.00 14.92 -0.05
C ALA A 90 5.78 13.91 -0.91
N VAL A 91 7.04 13.72 -0.58
CA VAL A 91 7.87 12.65 -1.13
C VAL A 91 8.00 11.57 -0.07
N HIS A 92 7.72 10.33 -0.45
CA HIS A 92 7.87 9.17 0.41
C HIS A 92 8.93 8.26 -0.17
N LEU A 93 9.80 7.74 0.69
CA LEU A 93 10.75 6.69 0.36
C LEU A 93 10.50 5.51 1.30
N ASN A 94 10.56 4.31 0.74
CA ASN A 94 10.61 3.09 1.53
C ASN A 94 11.76 2.20 1.04
N ALA A 95 12.36 1.46 1.97
CA ALA A 95 13.39 0.48 1.69
C ALA A 95 13.34 -0.62 2.74
N GLY A 96 13.49 -1.87 2.31
CA GLY A 96 13.21 -2.99 3.17
C GLY A 96 13.42 -4.35 2.50
N THR A 97 12.80 -5.36 3.10
CA THR A 97 12.85 -6.73 2.62
C THR A 97 11.49 -7.40 2.78
N ASP A 98 11.16 -8.22 1.80
CA ASP A 98 10.06 -9.18 1.82
C ASP A 98 10.65 -10.57 2.08
N ILE A 99 10.16 -11.27 3.10
CA ILE A 99 10.55 -12.62 3.49
C ILE A 99 9.40 -13.54 3.13
N VAL A 100 9.62 -14.45 2.19
CA VAL A 100 8.61 -15.41 1.73
C VAL A 100 8.89 -16.75 2.38
N ASP A 101 7.93 -17.23 3.18
CA ASP A 101 7.94 -18.59 3.72
C ASP A 101 7.01 -19.47 2.89
N GLN A 102 7.59 -20.33 2.06
CA GLN A 102 6.86 -21.32 1.27
C GLN A 102 6.65 -22.56 2.15
N GLY A 103 5.43 -22.74 2.68
CA GLY A 103 5.10 -23.66 3.79
C GLY A 103 5.27 -25.17 3.54
N GLY A 104 6.46 -25.63 3.12
CA GLY A 104 6.82 -27.02 2.85
C GLY A 104 8.04 -27.52 3.65
N ASN A 105 8.11 -28.84 3.86
CA ASN A 105 9.16 -29.53 4.63
C ASN A 105 10.58 -29.46 4.04
N ASP A 106 10.75 -28.90 2.83
CA ASP A 106 12.03 -28.71 2.15
C ASP A 106 12.46 -27.22 2.10
N GLY A 107 11.82 -26.39 2.94
CA GLY A 107 11.70 -24.93 2.85
C GLY A 107 13.00 -24.11 2.86
N GLY A 108 13.20 -23.34 1.79
CA GLY A 108 14.02 -22.14 1.80
C GLY A 108 13.14 -20.92 2.03
N SER A 109 13.50 -20.07 2.99
CA SER A 109 12.99 -18.69 3.03
C SER A 109 13.70 -17.89 1.94
N GLU A 110 12.93 -17.24 1.06
CA GLU A 110 13.49 -16.35 0.07
C GLU A 110 13.32 -14.90 0.53
N ASP A 111 14.46 -14.20 0.63
CA ASP A 111 14.51 -12.80 1.01
C ASP A 111 14.65 -11.94 -0.24
N TYR A 112 13.65 -11.09 -0.47
CA TYR A 112 13.60 -10.18 -1.59
C TYR A 112 13.82 -8.75 -1.13
N SER A 113 14.70 -8.02 -1.81
CA SER A 113 14.85 -6.58 -1.57
C SER A 113 13.61 -5.82 -2.05
N ARG A 114 13.17 -4.85 -1.24
CA ARG A 114 12.05 -3.95 -1.55
C ARG A 114 12.50 -2.51 -1.39
N TRP A 115 12.09 -1.65 -2.30
CA TRP A 115 12.27 -0.22 -2.16
C TRP A 115 11.29 0.52 -3.06
N GLY A 116 11.05 1.79 -2.77
CA GLY A 116 10.14 2.60 -3.54
C GLY A 116 10.28 4.08 -3.24
N VAL A 117 9.86 4.87 -4.22
CA VAL A 117 9.67 6.31 -4.12
C VAL A 117 8.28 6.66 -4.59
N ALA A 118 7.58 7.47 -3.81
CA ALA A 118 6.28 8.00 -4.15
C ALA A 118 6.26 9.52 -4.04
N LEU A 119 5.54 10.15 -4.97
CA LEU A 119 5.16 11.55 -4.89
C LEU A 119 3.66 11.61 -4.65
N GLU A 120 3.28 12.21 -3.53
CA GLU A 120 1.90 12.51 -3.19
C GLU A 120 1.62 14.00 -3.44
N TRP A 121 0.49 14.29 -4.08
CA TRP A 121 -0.04 15.64 -4.24
C TRP A 121 -1.43 15.73 -3.61
N THR A 122 -1.55 16.52 -2.56
CA THR A 122 -2.79 16.87 -1.88
C THR A 122 -3.15 18.33 -2.21
N PRO A 123 -3.97 18.59 -3.25
CA PRO A 123 -4.35 19.94 -3.62
C PRO A 123 -5.12 20.65 -2.49
N GLN A 124 -4.81 21.93 -2.27
CA GLN A 124 -5.63 22.77 -1.39
C GLN A 124 -7.03 22.96 -1.98
N ALA A 125 -8.04 23.06 -1.10
CA ALA A 125 -9.43 23.16 -1.50
C ALA A 125 -9.71 24.29 -2.53
N GLY A 126 -8.99 25.42 -2.45
CA GLY A 126 -9.13 26.54 -3.39
C GLY A 126 -8.60 26.30 -4.80
N ARG A 127 -7.88 25.20 -5.04
CA ARG A 127 -7.38 24.78 -6.36
C ARG A 127 -8.22 23.68 -7.00
N LEU A 128 -9.15 23.10 -6.24
CA LEU A 128 -10.04 22.05 -6.73
C LEU A 128 -11.29 22.65 -7.40
N PRO A 129 -11.84 21.98 -8.44
CA PRO A 129 -13.17 22.28 -8.95
C PRO A 129 -14.22 22.24 -7.84
N GLU A 130 -15.24 23.10 -7.93
CA GLU A 130 -16.30 23.22 -6.91
C GLU A 130 -17.00 21.88 -6.60
N MET A 131 -17.17 21.01 -7.61
CA MET A 131 -17.73 19.67 -7.43
C MET A 131 -16.90 18.75 -6.53
N MET A 132 -15.60 19.02 -6.35
CA MET A 132 -14.66 18.18 -5.59
C MET A 132 -14.51 18.64 -4.13
N THR A 133 -14.78 19.92 -3.83
CA THR A 133 -14.53 20.50 -2.50
C THR A 133 -15.48 19.96 -1.42
N GLY A 134 -16.67 19.49 -1.81
CA GLY A 134 -17.64 18.88 -0.89
C GLY A 134 -17.43 17.38 -0.62
N MET A 135 -16.51 16.71 -1.34
CA MET A 135 -16.35 15.25 -1.28
C MET A 135 -15.28 14.80 -0.29
N GLY A 136 -14.50 15.73 0.27
CA GLY A 136 -13.45 15.49 1.26
C GLY A 136 -12.05 15.78 0.73
N GLN A 137 -11.02 15.22 1.38
CA GLN A 137 -9.62 15.50 1.04
C GLN A 137 -9.18 14.61 -0.13
N TRP A 138 -8.73 15.25 -1.21
CA TRP A 138 -8.19 14.58 -2.38
C TRP A 138 -6.68 14.43 -2.27
N SER A 139 -6.18 13.30 -2.75
CA SER A 139 -4.75 13.06 -2.91
C SER A 139 -4.49 12.26 -4.17
N PHE A 140 -3.39 12.57 -4.87
CA PHE A 140 -2.92 11.87 -6.06
C PHE A 140 -1.53 11.34 -5.78
N VAL A 141 -1.29 10.07 -6.09
CA VAL A 141 -0.02 9.40 -5.80
C VAL A 141 0.54 8.81 -7.08
N GLY A 142 1.80 9.10 -7.36
CA GLY A 142 2.59 8.37 -8.34
C GLY A 142 3.77 7.72 -7.64
N GLU A 143 3.93 6.42 -7.81
CA GLU A 143 5.01 5.66 -7.18
C GLU A 143 5.75 4.78 -8.19
N ARG A 144 7.05 4.65 -7.98
CA ARG A 144 7.89 3.62 -8.58
C ARG A 144 8.49 2.80 -7.47
N TYR A 145 8.40 1.48 -7.56
CA TYR A 145 8.93 0.59 -6.54
C TYR A 145 9.38 -0.74 -7.14
N ARG A 146 10.15 -1.47 -6.34
CA ARG A 146 10.59 -2.82 -6.61
C ARG A 146 9.98 -3.78 -5.59
N ARG A 147 9.42 -4.90 -6.07
CA ARG A 147 8.87 -5.99 -5.25
C ARG A 147 9.17 -7.31 -5.96
N PHE A 148 9.63 -8.33 -5.22
CA PHE A 148 10.00 -9.65 -5.79
C PHE A 148 10.90 -9.54 -7.04
N GLU A 149 11.94 -8.72 -6.95
CA GLU A 149 12.88 -8.39 -8.03
C GLU A 149 12.31 -7.66 -9.26
N ALA A 150 11.00 -7.45 -9.35
CA ALA A 150 10.34 -6.74 -10.45
C ALA A 150 10.13 -5.25 -10.13
N ASP A 151 10.30 -4.40 -11.15
CA ASP A 151 10.03 -2.97 -11.10
C ASP A 151 8.60 -2.65 -11.56
N TYR A 152 7.92 -1.82 -10.76
CA TYR A 152 6.56 -1.39 -11.00
C TYR A 152 6.44 0.14 -10.98
N LEU A 153 5.49 0.64 -11.77
CA LEU A 153 4.97 1.99 -11.68
C LEU A 153 3.50 1.92 -11.29
N ARG A 154 3.07 2.70 -10.30
CA ARG A 154 1.67 2.82 -9.94
C ARG A 154 1.24 4.27 -9.86
N LEU A 155 0.06 4.54 -10.41
CA LEU A 155 -0.61 5.84 -10.36
C LEU A 155 -1.98 5.66 -9.72
N GLY A 156 -2.34 6.52 -8.78
CA GLY A 156 -3.62 6.44 -8.10
C GLY A 156 -4.10 7.76 -7.56
N PHE A 157 -5.34 7.74 -7.08
CA PHE A 157 -5.91 8.82 -6.30
C PHE A 157 -6.64 8.26 -5.08
N ARG A 158 -6.77 9.08 -4.06
CA ARG A 158 -7.47 8.81 -2.81
C ARG A 158 -8.44 9.95 -2.51
N ILE A 159 -9.62 9.59 -2.00
CA ILE A 159 -10.63 10.52 -1.49
C ILE A 159 -10.91 10.14 -0.04
N GLY A 160 -10.65 11.05 0.89
CA GLY A 160 -11.13 10.93 2.26
C GLY A 160 -12.63 11.21 2.31
N VAL A 161 -13.42 10.27 2.81
CA VAL A 161 -14.89 10.35 2.89
C VAL A 161 -15.35 10.31 4.35
N GLY A 162 -16.07 11.36 4.75
CA GLY A 162 -16.53 11.53 6.12
C GLY A 162 -15.39 11.87 7.07
N ARG A 163 -15.52 11.48 8.35
CA ARG A 163 -14.48 11.79 9.35
C ARG A 163 -13.25 10.91 9.23
N ASN A 164 -13.42 9.67 8.77
CA ASN A 164 -12.42 8.63 8.95
C ASN A 164 -12.19 7.80 7.67
N GLY A 165 -13.18 7.54 6.80
CA GLY A 165 -13.00 6.61 5.68
C GLY A 165 -12.13 7.15 4.54
N ASN A 166 -11.45 6.26 3.82
CA ASN A 166 -10.75 6.57 2.57
C ASN A 166 -11.19 5.61 1.47
N PHE A 167 -11.40 6.14 0.27
CA PHE A 167 -11.50 5.36 -0.96
C PHE A 167 -10.26 5.62 -1.80
N ASP A 168 -9.68 4.57 -2.37
CA ASP A 168 -8.55 4.69 -3.28
C ASP A 168 -8.78 3.86 -4.55
N VAL A 169 -8.27 4.41 -5.66
CA VAL A 169 -8.23 3.72 -6.93
C VAL A 169 -6.86 3.95 -7.53
N SER A 170 -6.20 2.86 -7.93
CA SER A 170 -4.90 2.95 -8.58
C SER A 170 -4.71 1.91 -9.66
N ARG A 171 -3.79 2.21 -10.57
CA ARG A 171 -3.32 1.29 -11.60
C ARG A 171 -1.82 1.10 -11.47
N GLU A 172 -1.41 -0.15 -11.41
CA GLU A 172 -0.03 -0.61 -11.43
C GLU A 172 0.32 -1.16 -12.82
N GLN A 173 1.57 -0.99 -13.22
CA GLN A 173 2.12 -1.51 -14.46
C GLN A 173 3.56 -1.97 -14.23
N GLY A 174 3.88 -3.21 -14.61
CA GLY A 174 5.26 -3.69 -14.65
C GLY A 174 6.07 -2.95 -15.72
N LEU A 175 7.29 -2.55 -15.39
CA LEU A 175 8.15 -1.75 -16.29
C LEU A 175 8.96 -2.60 -17.28
N ASN A 176 9.24 -3.87 -16.97
CA ASN A 176 10.12 -4.74 -17.75
C ASN A 176 9.39 -5.95 -18.38
N GLY A 177 8.10 -5.81 -18.71
CA GLY A 177 7.31 -6.89 -19.33
C GLY A 177 6.93 -8.03 -18.40
N THR A 178 7.17 -7.89 -17.09
CA THR A 178 6.82 -8.88 -16.07
C THR A 178 5.31 -8.98 -15.79
N ASP A 179 4.52 -8.00 -16.22
CA ASP A 179 3.07 -7.97 -16.00
C ASP A 179 2.34 -7.27 -17.17
N GLU A 180 2.16 -8.02 -18.27
CA GLU A 180 1.50 -7.53 -19.49
C GLU A 180 -0.01 -7.31 -19.24
N GLY A 181 -0.39 -6.05 -19.02
CA GLY A 181 -1.79 -5.62 -18.86
C GLY A 181 -1.99 -4.65 -17.69
N GLY A 182 -1.11 -4.73 -16.70
CA GLY A 182 -1.19 -3.94 -15.48
C GLY A 182 -2.40 -4.31 -14.62
N ARG A 183 -2.38 -3.87 -13.36
CA ARG A 183 -3.34 -4.28 -12.35
C ARG A 183 -4.10 -3.08 -11.80
N TRP A 184 -5.42 -3.19 -11.72
CA TRP A 184 -6.27 -2.20 -11.05
C TRP A 184 -6.48 -2.57 -9.59
N PHE A 185 -6.47 -1.56 -8.73
CA PHE A 185 -6.71 -1.66 -7.30
C PHE A 185 -7.87 -0.73 -6.95
N PHE A 186 -8.79 -1.23 -6.13
CA PHE A 186 -9.90 -0.49 -5.57
C PHE A 186 -9.93 -0.76 -4.09
N GLY A 187 -9.65 0.26 -3.29
CA GLY A 187 -9.50 0.15 -1.84
C GLY A 187 -10.52 0.95 -1.07
N VAL A 188 -10.92 0.40 0.07
CA VAL A 188 -11.63 1.12 1.13
C VAL A 188 -10.88 0.88 2.44
N THR A 189 -10.47 1.96 3.11
CA THR A 189 -9.82 1.89 4.43
C THR A 189 -10.61 2.69 5.45
N MET A 190 -10.84 2.11 6.63
CA MET A 190 -11.53 2.77 7.74
C MET A 190 -10.66 2.81 9.01
N PRO A 191 -10.19 3.98 9.47
CA PRO A 191 -9.60 4.13 10.77
C PRO A 191 -10.67 4.00 11.86
N LEU A 192 -10.35 3.21 12.86
CA LEU A 192 -11.15 2.89 14.03
C LEU A 192 -10.70 3.79 15.18
N GLU A 193 -11.67 4.45 15.81
CA GLU A 193 -11.45 5.14 17.08
C GLU A 193 -11.56 4.14 18.22
N ILE A 194 -10.47 3.94 18.97
CA ILE A 194 -10.51 3.21 20.23
C ILE A 194 -10.88 4.23 21.32
N ARG A 195 -12.06 4.07 21.92
CA ARG A 195 -12.55 4.89 23.04
C ARG A 195 -12.30 4.22 24.37
#